data_AF-A0A6M5YP74-F1
#
_entry.id   AF-A0A6M5YP74-F1
#
_cell.length_a   1.000
_cell.length_b   1.000
_cell.length_c   1.000
_cell.angle_alpha   90.00
_cell.angle_beta   90.00
_cell.angle_gamma   90.00
#
_symmetry.space_group_name_H-M   'P 1'
#
loop_
_entity.id
_entity.type
_entity.pdbx_description
1 polymer ?
#
loop_
_entity_poly.entity_id
_entity_poly.type
_entity_poly.pdbx_seq_one_letter_code
_entity_poly.pdbx_strand_id
1 'polypeptide(L)'
;MNHPDWPAFVRAIVAEPEDDTPRLVAADFLEENGDPDRAAFIRVQVALARLEASDLRRSPEADALRKKERAFLGPRSETRLFWGMDACPELVRVPAARPASPLAGIHPAGAECLTWRRGFVDSVRCPAAEWLRHGAAVRKRNPVRWVALDECVLTGRDVWYAGLATMRGLVTVVLVDGRSETQEWLKGWLPGTEVLARFAR
;
A
#
# COMPACT_ATOMS: atom_id res chain seq x y z
N MET A 1 12.73 10.12 -2.73
CA MET A 1 13.63 9.75 -3.85
C MET A 1 13.31 10.55 -5.11
N ASN A 2 14.25 11.39 -5.58
CA ASN A 2 14.05 12.26 -6.76
C ASN A 2 14.95 11.88 -7.97
N HIS A 3 15.48 10.66 -8.02
CA HIS A 3 16.33 10.25 -9.14
C HIS A 3 15.50 10.13 -10.44
N PRO A 4 15.96 10.68 -11.58
CA PRO A 4 15.20 10.69 -12.84
C PRO A 4 14.87 9.29 -13.39
N ASP A 5 15.68 8.29 -13.07
CA ASP A 5 15.48 6.90 -13.51
C ASP A 5 14.55 6.09 -12.61
N TRP A 6 14.32 6.53 -11.36
CA TRP A 6 13.43 5.84 -10.41
C TRP A 6 12.03 5.52 -10.98
N PRO A 7 11.37 6.43 -11.71
CA PRO A 7 10.08 6.15 -12.35
C PRO A 7 10.10 4.95 -13.32
N ALA A 8 11.24 4.62 -13.95
CA ALA A 8 11.32 3.47 -14.85
C ALA A 8 11.26 2.14 -14.10
N PHE A 9 11.98 2.03 -12.98
CA PHE A 9 11.92 0.85 -12.10
C PHE A 9 10.51 0.64 -11.56
N VAL A 10 9.88 1.70 -11.07
CA VAL A 10 8.51 1.65 -10.56
C VAL A 10 7.52 1.18 -11.63
N ARG A 11 7.63 1.69 -12.87
CA ARG A 11 6.77 1.23 -13.97
C ARG A 11 6.92 -0.26 -14.25
N ALA A 12 8.15 -0.78 -14.25
CA ALA A 12 8.38 -2.22 -14.44
C ALA A 12 7.78 -3.06 -13.30
N ILE A 13 7.95 -2.63 -12.05
CA ILE A 13 7.42 -3.30 -10.85
C ILE A 13 5.88 -3.29 -10.80
N VAL A 14 5.25 -2.20 -11.25
CA VAL A 14 3.80 -2.07 -11.34
C VAL A 14 3.24 -2.91 -12.50
N ALA A 15 3.96 -2.98 -13.62
CA ALA A 15 3.53 -3.77 -14.77
C ALA A 15 3.55 -5.28 -14.47
N GLU A 16 4.54 -5.76 -13.72
CA GLU A 16 4.65 -7.16 -13.30
C GLU A 16 4.74 -7.26 -11.76
N PRO A 17 3.60 -7.31 -11.05
CA PRO A 17 3.56 -7.24 -9.60
C PRO A 17 4.07 -8.50 -8.89
N GLU A 18 4.21 -9.64 -9.58
CA GLU A 18 4.71 -10.89 -8.97
C GLU A 18 6.18 -11.19 -9.27
N ASP A 19 6.77 -10.58 -10.30
CA ASP A 19 8.18 -10.81 -10.64
C ASP A 19 9.13 -10.07 -9.68
N ASP A 20 9.99 -10.84 -9.03
CA ASP A 20 10.99 -10.28 -8.13
C ASP A 20 12.15 -9.59 -8.87
N THR A 21 12.35 -9.89 -10.15
CA THR A 21 13.49 -9.39 -10.95
C THR A 21 13.56 -7.86 -10.97
N PRO A 22 12.52 -7.11 -11.41
CA PRO A 22 12.59 -5.65 -11.42
C PRO A 22 12.71 -5.05 -10.01
N ARG A 23 12.26 -5.77 -8.97
CA ARG A 23 12.37 -5.34 -7.57
C ARG A 23 13.80 -5.47 -7.04
N LEU A 24 14.49 -6.55 -7.38
CA LEU A 24 15.87 -6.78 -6.99
C LEU A 24 16.82 -5.82 -7.74
N VAL A 25 16.60 -5.59 -9.04
CA VAL A 25 17.37 -4.59 -9.79
C VAL A 25 17.13 -3.18 -9.20
N ALA A 26 15.89 -2.85 -8.85
CA ALA A 26 15.60 -1.59 -8.16
C ALA A 26 16.30 -1.50 -6.80
N ALA A 27 16.41 -2.60 -6.05
CA ALA A 27 17.13 -2.62 -4.78
C ALA A 27 18.63 -2.35 -4.96
N ASP A 28 19.26 -2.96 -5.96
CA ASP A 28 20.67 -2.69 -6.29
C ASP A 28 20.88 -1.21 -6.65
N PHE A 29 20.00 -0.67 -7.49
CA PHE A 29 20.00 0.75 -7.83
C PHE A 29 19.87 1.66 -6.60
N LEU A 30 18.93 1.35 -5.69
CA LEU A 30 18.71 2.12 -4.46
C LEU A 30 19.94 2.14 -3.55
N GLU A 31 20.61 1.00 -3.40
CA GLU A 31 21.82 0.87 -2.58
C GLU A 31 22.96 1.72 -3.13
N GLU A 32 23.15 1.72 -4.45
CA GLU A 32 24.17 2.52 -5.13
C GLU A 32 23.86 4.03 -5.11
N ASN A 33 22.59 4.41 -4.99
CA ASN A 33 22.12 5.80 -5.09
C ASN A 33 21.73 6.43 -3.74
N GLY A 34 22.19 5.86 -2.63
CA GLY A 34 22.10 6.49 -1.30
C GLY A 34 20.89 6.09 -0.46
N ASP A 35 20.14 5.06 -0.87
CA ASP A 35 18.98 4.52 -0.15
C ASP A 35 19.14 3.03 0.23
N PRO A 36 20.23 2.64 0.93
CA PRO A 36 20.54 1.24 1.25
C PRO A 36 19.50 0.58 2.18
N ASP A 37 18.87 1.35 3.07
CA ASP A 37 17.82 0.83 3.94
C ASP A 37 16.58 0.40 3.14
N ARG A 38 16.23 1.17 2.10
CA ARG A 38 15.10 0.81 1.23
C ARG A 38 15.42 -0.40 0.37
N ALA A 39 16.66 -0.49 -0.15
CA ALA A 39 17.17 -1.66 -0.84
C ALA A 39 17.09 -2.92 0.04
N ALA A 40 17.62 -2.85 1.26
CA ALA A 40 17.61 -3.94 2.21
C ALA A 40 16.19 -4.41 2.56
N PHE A 41 15.25 -3.48 2.74
CA PHE A 41 13.86 -3.82 3.00
C PHE A 41 13.18 -4.53 1.82
N ILE A 42 13.40 -4.09 0.58
CA ILE A 42 12.88 -4.78 -0.61
C ILE A 42 13.40 -6.22 -0.64
N ARG A 43 14.71 -6.42 -0.44
CA ARG A 43 15.33 -7.76 -0.43
C ARG A 43 14.77 -8.65 0.69
N VAL A 44 14.58 -8.11 1.91
CA VAL A 44 13.96 -8.84 3.03
C VAL A 44 12.53 -9.27 2.69
N GLN A 45 11.73 -8.37 2.12
CA GLN A 45 10.34 -8.66 1.75
C GLN A 45 10.23 -9.68 0.61
N VAL A 46 11.10 -9.60 -0.40
CA VAL A 46 11.18 -10.58 -1.49
C VAL A 46 11.55 -11.96 -0.93
N ALA A 47 12.55 -12.05 -0.04
CA ALA A 47 12.93 -13.30 0.59
C ALA A 47 11.77 -13.91 1.42
N LEU A 48 11.07 -13.09 2.20
CA LEU A 48 9.87 -13.52 2.93
C LEU A 48 8.78 -14.07 1.99
N ALA A 49 8.51 -13.37 0.88
CA ALA A 49 7.51 -13.80 -0.09
C ALA A 49 7.88 -15.13 -0.78
N ARG A 50 9.17 -15.37 -1.07
CA ARG A 50 9.65 -16.64 -1.63
C ARG A 50 9.53 -17.80 -0.65
N LEU A 51 9.85 -17.57 0.63
CA LEU A 51 9.65 -18.57 1.68
C LEU A 51 8.17 -18.89 1.85
N GLU A 52 7.29 -17.89 1.80
CA GLU A 52 5.84 -18.11 1.83
C GLU A 52 5.35 -18.93 0.64
N ALA A 53 5.81 -18.62 -0.58
CA ALA A 53 5.47 -19.38 -1.79
C ALA A 53 5.95 -20.84 -1.75
N SER A 54 6.99 -21.13 -0.96
CA SER A 54 7.53 -22.47 -0.76
C SER A 54 6.97 -23.17 0.49
N ASP A 55 5.90 -22.63 1.10
CA ASP A 55 5.31 -23.08 2.38
C ASP A 55 6.28 -23.15 3.57
N LEU A 56 7.37 -22.38 3.50
CA LEU A 56 8.39 -22.25 4.55
C LEU A 56 8.15 -21.04 5.45
N ARG A 57 6.92 -20.51 5.49
CA ARG A 57 6.58 -19.30 6.25
C ARG A 57 6.82 -19.41 7.76
N ARG A 58 6.99 -20.61 8.34
CA ARG A 58 7.27 -20.84 9.77
C ARG A 58 8.70 -21.32 10.02
N SER A 59 9.60 -21.17 9.05
CA SER A 59 11.00 -21.57 9.21
C SER A 59 11.78 -20.60 10.13
N PRO A 60 12.88 -21.05 10.75
CA PRO A 60 13.78 -20.15 11.49
C PRO A 60 14.33 -19.01 10.63
N GLU A 61 14.51 -19.26 9.33
CA GLU A 61 14.92 -18.24 8.37
C GLU A 61 13.84 -17.16 8.18
N ALA A 62 12.57 -17.55 8.02
CA ALA A 62 11.46 -16.61 7.94
C ALA A 62 11.35 -15.76 9.22
N ASP A 63 11.58 -16.35 10.39
CA ASP A 63 11.55 -15.63 11.66
C ASP A 63 12.70 -14.63 11.80
N ALA A 64 13.91 -14.99 11.35
CA ALA A 64 15.04 -14.08 11.28
C ALA A 64 14.76 -12.90 10.34
N LEU A 65 14.16 -13.16 9.17
CA LEU A 65 13.76 -12.12 8.21
C LEU A 65 12.65 -11.21 8.76
N ARG A 66 11.63 -11.75 9.44
CA ARG A 66 10.60 -10.93 10.12
C ARG A 66 11.18 -10.05 11.22
N LYS A 67 12.22 -10.51 11.92
CA LYS A 67 12.93 -9.68 12.89
C LYS A 67 13.59 -8.48 12.19
N LYS A 68 14.21 -8.68 11.02
CA LYS A 68 14.77 -7.60 10.19
C LYS A 68 13.68 -6.67 9.68
N GLU A 69 12.58 -7.22 9.13
CA GLU A 69 11.42 -6.45 8.66
C GLU A 69 10.85 -5.53 9.76
N ARG A 70 10.67 -6.05 10.98
CA ARG A 70 10.19 -5.26 12.13
C ARG A 70 11.13 -4.12 12.52
N ALA A 71 12.42 -4.20 12.21
CA ALA A 71 13.34 -3.08 12.43
C ALA A 71 12.99 -1.90 11.50
N PHE A 72 12.51 -2.17 10.28
CA PHE A 72 12.07 -1.14 9.32
C PHE A 72 10.66 -0.60 9.60
N LEU A 73 9.71 -1.46 10.03
CA LEU A 73 8.28 -1.10 10.17
C LEU A 73 7.76 -0.99 11.61
N GLY A 74 8.60 -1.26 12.61
CA GLY A 74 8.20 -1.35 14.01
C GLY A 74 7.80 -0.01 14.65
N PRO A 75 7.14 -0.02 15.82
CA PRO A 75 6.72 1.21 16.53
C PRO A 75 7.87 2.15 16.92
N ARG A 76 9.10 1.63 16.98
CA ARG A 76 10.33 2.39 17.27
C ARG A 76 11.11 2.77 16.01
N SER A 77 10.63 2.39 14.84
CA SER A 77 11.23 2.78 13.59
C SER A 77 10.82 4.21 13.26
N GLU A 78 11.80 5.12 13.18
CA GLU A 78 11.58 6.48 12.66
C GLU A 78 11.02 6.41 11.23
N THR A 79 11.42 5.37 10.49
CA THR A 79 11.17 5.14 9.06
C THR A 79 9.73 4.75 8.70
N ARG A 80 8.93 4.24 9.65
CA ARG A 80 7.56 3.73 9.38
C ARG A 80 6.65 4.77 8.74
N LEU A 81 6.69 6.00 9.25
CA LEU A 81 5.90 7.12 8.71
C LEU A 81 6.54 7.68 7.43
N PHE A 82 7.87 7.80 7.39
CA PHE A 82 8.59 8.30 6.22
C PHE A 82 8.34 7.46 4.97
N TRP A 83 8.39 6.14 5.05
CA TRP A 83 8.14 5.29 3.88
C TRP A 83 6.69 5.30 3.44
N GLY A 84 5.73 5.44 4.36
CA GLY A 84 4.34 5.66 4.00
C GLY A 84 4.15 6.98 3.23
N MET A 85 4.77 8.06 3.71
CA MET A 85 4.76 9.37 3.04
C MET A 85 5.48 9.35 1.69
N ASP A 86 6.60 8.66 1.56
CA ASP A 86 7.34 8.57 0.30
C ASP A 86 6.62 7.68 -0.73
N ALA A 87 6.03 6.58 -0.26
CA ALA A 87 5.33 5.64 -1.13
C ALA A 87 3.97 6.17 -1.59
N CYS A 88 3.22 6.81 -0.70
CA CYS A 88 1.86 7.29 -0.95
C CYS A 88 1.68 8.73 -0.42
N PRO A 89 2.44 9.73 -0.90
CA PRO A 89 2.37 11.11 -0.38
C PRO A 89 0.98 11.73 -0.53
N GLU A 90 0.20 11.25 -1.52
CA GLU A 90 -1.17 11.69 -1.75
C GLU A 90 -2.14 11.17 -0.69
N LEU A 91 -1.84 10.06 -0.01
CA LEU A 91 -2.69 9.45 1.01
C LEU A 91 -2.13 9.51 2.43
N VAL A 92 -0.82 9.65 2.62
CA VAL A 92 -0.20 9.70 3.95
C VAL A 92 0.29 11.12 4.18
N ARG A 93 -0.53 11.94 4.86
CA ARG A 93 -0.20 13.34 5.12
C ARG A 93 0.00 13.58 6.61
N VAL A 94 1.11 14.17 7.02
CA VAL A 94 1.30 14.59 8.42
C VAL A 94 0.47 15.85 8.65
N PRO A 95 -0.39 15.89 9.69
CA PRO A 95 -1.11 17.11 10.03
C PRO A 95 -0.14 18.27 10.28
N ALA A 96 -0.41 19.44 9.71
CA ALA A 96 0.41 20.63 9.92
C ALA A 96 0.40 21.09 11.39
N ALA A 97 -0.63 20.73 12.15
CA ALA A 97 -0.74 21.05 13.57
C ALA A 97 0.01 20.02 14.42
N ARG A 98 0.88 20.52 15.30
CA ARG A 98 1.52 19.69 16.34
C ARG A 98 0.42 19.09 17.23
N PRO A 99 0.46 17.78 17.54
CA PRO A 99 -0.55 17.19 18.39
C PRO A 99 -0.61 17.92 19.74
N ALA A 100 -1.83 18.08 20.26
CA ALA A 100 -2.06 18.78 21.53
C ALA A 100 -1.31 18.14 22.72
N SER A 101 -0.87 16.88 22.56
CA SER A 101 -0.04 16.15 23.50
C SER A 101 1.11 15.43 22.79
N PRO A 102 2.34 15.42 23.34
CA PRO A 102 3.45 14.59 22.86
C PRO A 102 3.14 13.09 22.82
N LEU A 103 2.17 12.62 23.62
CA LEU A 103 1.74 11.22 23.68
C LEU A 103 0.70 10.87 22.61
N ALA A 104 0.08 11.84 21.94
CA ALA A 104 -1.01 11.58 20.99
C ALA A 104 -0.54 10.97 19.66
N GLY A 105 0.78 10.80 19.47
CA GLY A 105 1.35 10.30 18.23
C GLY A 105 1.09 11.22 17.04
N ILE A 106 1.78 10.99 15.93
CA ILE A 106 1.43 11.59 14.65
C ILE A 106 0.57 10.56 13.92
N HIS A 107 -0.71 10.86 13.76
CA HIS A 107 -1.61 10.08 12.93
C HIS A 107 -1.61 10.70 11.53
N PRO A 108 -1.13 9.97 10.49
CA PRO A 108 -1.25 10.46 9.13
C PRO A 108 -2.73 10.60 8.76
N ALA A 109 -3.08 11.72 8.13
CA ALA A 109 -4.39 11.92 7.52
C ALA A 109 -4.43 11.23 6.16
N GLY A 110 -5.56 10.60 5.84
CA GLY A 110 -5.81 9.88 4.58
C GLY A 110 -5.81 8.36 4.76
N ALA A 111 -4.69 7.69 4.57
CA ALA A 111 -4.58 6.24 4.78
C ALA A 111 -4.49 5.89 6.27
N GLU A 112 -5.45 5.08 6.73
CA GLU A 112 -5.48 4.54 8.08
C GLU A 112 -4.43 3.43 8.26
N CYS A 113 -4.22 2.62 7.23
CA CYS A 113 -3.30 1.49 7.28
C CYS A 113 -2.73 1.19 5.90
N LEU A 114 -1.42 0.90 5.86
CA LEU A 114 -0.72 0.38 4.69
C LEU A 114 -0.10 -0.96 5.06
N THR A 115 -0.24 -1.95 4.18
CA THR A 115 0.55 -3.18 4.25
C THR A 115 1.56 -3.23 3.10
N TRP A 116 2.66 -3.90 3.37
CA TRP A 116 3.76 -4.03 2.44
C TRP A 116 3.86 -5.48 1.97
N ARG A 117 4.20 -5.65 0.70
CA ARG A 117 4.55 -6.95 0.13
C ARG A 117 5.64 -6.75 -0.91
N ARG A 118 6.67 -7.60 -0.87
CA ARG A 118 7.83 -7.52 -1.77
C ARG A 118 8.43 -6.09 -1.86
N GLY A 119 8.37 -5.32 -0.77
CA GLY A 119 9.00 -4.01 -0.64
C GLY A 119 8.17 -2.80 -1.08
N PHE A 120 6.92 -2.99 -1.52
CA PHE A 120 6.03 -1.91 -1.94
C PHE A 120 4.67 -2.02 -1.26
N VAL A 121 3.88 -0.94 -1.31
CA VAL A 121 2.52 -0.93 -0.77
C VAL A 121 1.65 -1.88 -1.59
N ASP A 122 1.09 -2.88 -0.93
CA ASP A 122 0.27 -3.92 -1.55
C ASP A 122 -1.21 -3.74 -1.20
N SER A 123 -1.50 -3.36 0.05
CA SER A 123 -2.85 -3.06 0.50
C SER A 123 -2.96 -1.69 1.16
N VAL A 124 -4.08 -1.01 0.92
CA VAL A 124 -4.40 0.31 1.48
C VAL A 124 -5.76 0.28 2.17
N ARG A 125 -5.84 0.81 3.39
CA ARG A 125 -7.11 1.16 4.05
C ARG A 125 -7.22 2.67 4.19
N CYS A 126 -8.31 3.26 3.69
CA CYS A 126 -8.56 4.70 3.78
C CYS A 126 -10.05 5.03 3.54
N PRO A 127 -10.49 6.26 3.81
CA PRO A 127 -11.80 6.73 3.38
C PRO A 127 -11.98 6.61 1.85
N ALA A 128 -13.16 6.19 1.41
CA ALA A 128 -13.48 5.98 -0.01
C ALA A 128 -13.17 7.22 -0.86
N ALA A 129 -13.55 8.41 -0.39
CA ALA A 129 -13.29 9.67 -1.08
C ALA A 129 -11.79 9.94 -1.31
N GLU A 130 -10.91 9.54 -0.38
CA GLU A 130 -9.46 9.70 -0.54
C GLU A 130 -8.92 8.75 -1.63
N TRP A 131 -9.34 7.48 -1.63
CA TRP A 131 -8.93 6.54 -2.66
C TRP A 131 -9.43 6.95 -4.05
N LEU A 132 -10.70 7.36 -4.17
CA LEU A 132 -11.30 7.76 -5.44
C LEU A 132 -10.57 8.98 -6.03
N ARG A 133 -10.07 9.89 -5.18
CA ARG A 133 -9.31 11.06 -5.61
C ARG A 133 -7.86 10.75 -5.96
N HIS A 134 -7.19 9.89 -5.19
CA HIS A 134 -5.73 9.75 -5.23
C HIS A 134 -5.22 8.38 -5.70
N GLY A 135 -6.08 7.36 -5.76
CA GLY A 135 -5.71 5.97 -6.02
C GLY A 135 -4.94 5.77 -7.33
N ALA A 136 -5.23 6.56 -8.36
CA ALA A 136 -4.46 6.53 -9.60
C ALA A 136 -2.98 6.94 -9.42
N ALA A 137 -2.71 7.97 -8.60
CA ALA A 137 -1.34 8.41 -8.32
C ALA A 137 -0.61 7.38 -7.45
N VAL A 138 -1.30 6.83 -6.45
CA VAL A 138 -0.78 5.76 -5.59
C VAL A 138 -0.38 4.53 -6.39
N ARG A 139 -1.24 4.09 -7.32
CA ARG A 139 -0.99 2.92 -8.18
C ARG A 139 0.06 3.13 -9.25
N LYS A 140 0.39 4.39 -9.60
CA LYS A 140 1.56 4.69 -10.42
C LYS A 140 2.88 4.48 -9.67
N ARG A 141 2.85 4.49 -8.33
CA ARG A 141 4.02 4.34 -7.45
C ARG A 141 4.14 2.96 -6.82
N ASN A 142 3.04 2.23 -6.72
CA ASN A 142 2.96 0.98 -5.98
C ASN A 142 2.06 -0.04 -6.69
N PRO A 143 2.42 -1.33 -6.66
CA PRO A 143 1.59 -2.43 -7.17
C PRO A 143 0.47 -2.76 -6.17
N VAL A 144 -0.38 -1.77 -5.82
CA VAL A 144 -1.50 -2.00 -4.91
C VAL A 144 -2.49 -2.95 -5.56
N ARG A 145 -2.84 -3.99 -4.81
CA ARG A 145 -3.77 -5.03 -5.24
C ARG A 145 -5.08 -4.95 -4.48
N TRP A 146 -5.02 -4.60 -3.20
CA TRP A 146 -6.16 -4.66 -2.30
C TRP A 146 -6.45 -3.29 -1.71
N VAL A 147 -7.72 -2.92 -1.64
CA VAL A 147 -8.14 -1.71 -0.93
C VAL A 147 -9.31 -2.00 -0.01
N ALA A 148 -9.26 -1.41 1.18
CA ALA A 148 -10.36 -1.36 2.11
C ALA A 148 -10.81 0.10 2.25
N LEU A 149 -12.08 0.35 1.95
CA LEU A 149 -12.67 1.68 1.89
C LEU A 149 -13.61 1.87 3.08
N ASP A 150 -13.30 2.85 3.91
CA ASP A 150 -14.15 3.34 5.00
C ASP A 150 -14.96 4.56 4.52
N GLU A 151 -15.90 5.06 5.33
CA GLU A 151 -16.74 6.23 5.02
C GLU A 151 -17.47 6.13 3.66
N CYS A 152 -17.78 4.90 3.22
CA CYS A 152 -18.40 4.63 1.93
C CYS A 152 -19.78 5.27 1.82
N VAL A 153 -20.52 5.29 2.94
CA VAL A 153 -21.87 5.87 3.02
C VAL A 153 -21.88 7.39 2.97
N LEU A 154 -20.76 8.03 3.34
CA LEU A 154 -20.61 9.48 3.30
C LEU A 154 -20.18 9.96 1.92
N THR A 155 -19.74 9.06 1.05
CA THR A 155 -19.20 9.38 -0.27
C THR A 155 -20.32 9.46 -1.32
N GLY A 156 -20.48 10.64 -1.92
CA GLY A 156 -21.44 10.91 -2.98
C GLY A 156 -21.25 10.03 -4.23
N ARG A 157 -22.35 9.70 -4.91
CA ARG A 157 -22.35 8.80 -6.07
C ARG A 157 -21.55 9.34 -7.26
N ASP A 158 -21.53 10.65 -7.44
CA ASP A 158 -20.70 11.38 -8.40
C ASP A 158 -19.21 11.15 -8.17
N VAL A 159 -18.75 11.17 -6.91
CA VAL A 159 -17.36 10.88 -6.54
C VAL A 159 -16.99 9.43 -6.87
N TRP A 160 -17.91 8.49 -6.58
CA TRP A 160 -17.74 7.09 -6.96
C TRP A 160 -17.58 6.90 -8.47
N TYR A 161 -18.41 7.57 -9.28
CA TYR A 161 -18.30 7.52 -10.74
C TYR A 161 -16.96 8.12 -11.23
N ALA A 162 -16.57 9.28 -10.70
CA ALA A 162 -15.33 9.94 -11.09
C ALA A 162 -14.08 9.11 -10.76
N GLY A 163 -14.08 8.42 -9.61
CA GLY A 163 -12.95 7.61 -9.15
C GLY A 163 -13.00 6.14 -9.57
N LEU A 164 -14.03 5.68 -10.29
CA LEU A 164 -14.21 4.25 -10.61
C LEU A 164 -12.99 3.61 -11.29
N ALA A 165 -12.32 4.36 -12.17
CA ALA A 165 -11.15 3.89 -12.90
C ALA A 165 -9.95 3.57 -11.98
N THR A 166 -9.85 4.19 -10.79
CA THR A 166 -8.74 3.95 -9.86
C THR A 166 -8.75 2.53 -9.30
N MET A 167 -9.92 1.89 -9.27
CA MET A 167 -10.12 0.55 -8.73
C MET A 167 -9.99 -0.58 -9.77
N ARG A 168 -9.93 -0.25 -11.06
CA ARG A 168 -9.83 -1.27 -12.13
C ARG A 168 -8.51 -2.04 -12.05
N GLY A 169 -8.58 -3.37 -12.07
CA GLY A 169 -7.41 -4.24 -11.96
C GLY A 169 -6.87 -4.39 -10.54
N LEU A 170 -7.60 -3.90 -9.52
CA LEU A 170 -7.41 -4.39 -8.16
C LEU A 170 -7.90 -5.83 -8.07
N VAL A 171 -7.27 -6.63 -7.22
CA VAL A 171 -7.70 -7.99 -6.93
C VAL A 171 -8.92 -7.95 -6.03
N THR A 172 -8.91 -7.09 -5.00
CA THR A 172 -9.99 -7.02 -4.01
C THR A 172 -10.31 -5.58 -3.63
N VAL A 173 -11.59 -5.24 -3.56
CA VAL A 173 -12.11 -4.01 -2.95
C VAL A 173 -13.04 -4.41 -1.80
N VAL A 174 -12.71 -3.97 -0.59
CA VAL A 174 -13.54 -4.17 0.59
C VAL A 174 -14.23 -2.86 0.95
N LEU A 175 -15.56 -2.86 1.02
CA LEU A 175 -16.34 -1.76 1.59
C LEU A 175 -16.57 -2.06 3.07
N VAL A 176 -15.96 -1.27 3.97
CA VAL A 176 -15.97 -1.51 5.42
C VAL A 176 -17.28 -1.05 6.08
N ASP A 177 -17.93 -0.06 5.52
CA ASP A 177 -19.22 0.48 5.98
C ASP A 177 -20.20 0.67 4.81
N GLY A 178 -19.90 0.09 3.64
CA GLY A 178 -20.71 0.26 2.43
C GLY A 178 -22.05 -0.46 2.46
N ARG A 179 -23.05 0.14 1.80
CA ARG A 179 -24.37 -0.49 1.58
C ARG A 179 -24.28 -1.59 0.53
N SER A 180 -25.16 -2.59 0.64
CA SER A 180 -25.28 -3.69 -0.34
C SER A 180 -25.47 -3.18 -1.78
N GLU A 181 -26.25 -2.11 -1.96
CA GLU A 181 -26.46 -1.48 -3.27
C GLU A 181 -25.15 -0.95 -3.89
N THR A 182 -24.28 -0.33 -3.09
CA THR A 182 -22.97 0.14 -3.56
C THR A 182 -22.09 -1.03 -3.96
N GLN A 183 -22.12 -2.12 -3.17
CA GLN A 183 -21.37 -3.34 -3.47
C GLN A 183 -21.83 -3.98 -4.79
N GLU A 184 -23.13 -4.18 -4.98
CA GLU A 184 -23.70 -4.78 -6.19
C GLU A 184 -23.42 -3.91 -7.42
N TRP A 185 -23.57 -2.60 -7.29
CA TRP A 185 -23.19 -1.68 -8.34
C TRP A 185 -21.71 -1.83 -8.71
N LEU A 186 -20.78 -1.75 -7.76
CA LEU A 186 -19.35 -1.88 -8.04
C LEU A 186 -18.98 -3.21 -8.72
N LYS A 187 -19.63 -4.32 -8.34
CA LYS A 187 -19.43 -5.63 -9.00
C LYS A 187 -19.72 -5.57 -10.50
N GLY A 188 -20.75 -4.82 -10.90
CA GLY A 188 -21.09 -4.63 -12.31
C GLY A 188 -20.05 -3.82 -13.09
N TRP A 189 -19.26 -2.98 -12.40
CA TRP A 189 -18.30 -2.07 -13.04
C TRP A 189 -16.83 -2.50 -12.93
N LEU A 190 -16.52 -3.46 -12.07
CA LEU A 190 -15.16 -3.95 -11.80
C LEU A 190 -15.05 -5.46 -12.09
N PRO A 191 -15.14 -5.88 -13.37
CA PRO A 191 -15.02 -7.29 -13.72
C PRO A 191 -13.63 -7.82 -13.34
N GLY A 192 -13.59 -9.01 -12.74
CA GLY A 192 -12.35 -9.64 -12.27
C GLY A 192 -11.83 -9.12 -10.92
N THR A 193 -12.48 -8.11 -10.33
CA THR A 193 -12.19 -7.62 -8.98
C THR A 193 -13.20 -8.20 -8.01
N GLU A 194 -12.71 -8.78 -6.91
CA GLU A 194 -13.56 -9.27 -5.83
C GLU A 194 -14.06 -8.07 -4.98
N VAL A 195 -15.36 -7.78 -5.03
CA VAL A 195 -15.95 -6.69 -4.22
C VAL A 195 -16.67 -7.28 -3.01
N LEU A 196 -16.10 -7.05 -1.83
CA LEU A 196 -16.57 -7.56 -0.54
C LEU A 196 -17.19 -6.44 0.28
N ALA A 197 -18.22 -6.77 1.07
CA ALA A 197 -18.73 -5.90 2.13
C ALA A 197 -18.43 -6.57 3.48
N ARG A 198 -17.84 -5.82 4.41
CA ARG A 198 -17.77 -6.23 5.82
C ARG A 198 -18.70 -5.32 6.58
N PHE A 199 -19.82 -5.82 7.07
CA PHE A 199 -20.59 -5.06 8.05
C PHE A 199 -19.77 -5.02 9.35
N ALA A 200 -19.39 -3.82 9.79
CA ALA A 200 -18.86 -3.64 11.14
C ALA A 200 -19.87 -4.25 12.13
N ARG A 201 -19.41 -5.20 12.96
CA ARG A 201 -20.16 -5.66 14.14
C ARG A 201 -19.95 -4.68 15.27
#